data_AF-A0AAW5XVT2-F1
#
_entry.id   AF-A0AAW5XVT2-F1
#
_cell.length_a   1.000
_cell.length_b   1.000
_cell.length_c   1.000
_cell.angle_alpha   90.00
_cell.angle_beta   90.00
_cell.angle_gamma   90.00
#
_symmetry.space_group_name_H-M   'P 1'
#
loop_
_entity.id
_entity.type
_entity.pdbx_description
1 polymer ?
#
loop_
_entity_poly.entity_id
_entity_poly.type
_entity_poly.pdbx_seq_one_letter_code
_entity_poly.pdbx_strand_id
1 'polypeptide(L)'
;FMPVVWDEKKQQAKVSAKEVLTRKDLKTFHQDLDEFLKKEIPQIYKEGILNDKTIGVDTVKDLKRYSEEIQKQKDVMDAEVKVKERELEGKIQSLDKELESKKNEFLNLSEALPSKINIKVKGKEKKTEVVKTGFLKSETVTTETGNWIVSDSEMRRMQKVLSDANFVKEDYERLQRTDLVKENKELHDRVDSLADGYVKAINENTDLYEKNRELRKEISSLKAHVKDLKENVKVLYHNTKKVLGEHFKAFRGLVKNELDIKGVDNQFDCEYKKEIKKQRGYNMER
;
A
#
# COMPACT_ATOMS: atom_id res chain seq x y z
N PHE A 1 29.83 -18.79 20.19
CA PHE A 1 30.91 -18.02 20.85
C PHE A 1 31.59 -18.93 21.86
N MET A 2 32.91 -19.12 21.76
CA MET A 2 33.71 -19.88 22.74
C MET A 2 34.65 -18.91 23.45
N PRO A 3 34.49 -18.65 24.77
CA PRO A 3 35.26 -17.64 25.47
C PRO A 3 36.68 -18.16 25.75
N VAL A 4 37.63 -17.83 24.88
CA VAL A 4 39.04 -18.24 24.98
C VAL A 4 39.89 -17.09 25.51
N VAL A 5 40.72 -17.36 26.51
CA VAL A 5 41.67 -16.41 27.12
C VAL A 5 43.05 -17.05 27.13
N TRP A 6 44.09 -16.24 27.00
CA TRP A 6 45.47 -16.71 27.09
C TRP A 6 45.86 -17.00 28.55
N ASP A 7 46.35 -18.20 28.84
CA ASP A 7 46.90 -18.55 30.16
C ASP A 7 48.41 -18.27 30.18
N GLU A 8 48.81 -17.15 30.78
CA GLU A 8 50.23 -16.77 30.89
C GLU A 8 51.07 -17.80 31.67
N LYS A 9 50.47 -18.57 32.60
CA LYS A 9 51.21 -19.57 33.39
C LYS A 9 51.50 -20.84 32.60
N LYS A 10 50.59 -21.21 31.70
CA LYS A 10 50.70 -22.43 30.89
C LYS A 10 51.07 -22.16 29.42
N GLN A 11 51.21 -20.90 29.04
CA GLN A 11 51.55 -20.44 27.68
C GLN A 11 50.65 -21.07 26.60
N GLN A 12 49.34 -21.16 26.88
CA GLN A 12 48.37 -21.75 25.96
C GLN A 12 47.00 -21.06 26.10
N ALA A 13 46.20 -21.18 25.04
CA ALA A 13 44.80 -20.76 25.05
C ALA A 13 43.98 -21.68 25.98
N LYS A 14 43.23 -21.08 26.91
CA LYS A 14 42.26 -21.79 27.77
C LYS A 14 40.86 -21.24 27.54
N VAL A 15 39.85 -22.09 27.68
CA VAL A 15 38.45 -21.65 27.64
C VAL A 15 38.06 -21.20 29.06
N SER A 16 37.72 -19.93 29.22
CA SER A 16 37.28 -19.37 30.52
C SER A 16 36.22 -18.29 30.32
N ALA A 17 34.95 -18.68 30.45
CA ALA A 17 33.84 -17.73 30.41
C ALA A 17 33.93 -16.68 31.52
N LYS A 18 34.48 -17.04 32.69
CA LYS A 18 34.61 -16.14 33.84
C LYS A 18 35.60 -14.99 33.61
N GLU A 19 36.62 -15.22 32.81
CA GLU A 19 37.62 -14.20 32.48
C GLU A 19 37.19 -13.34 31.28
N VAL A 20 36.34 -13.88 30.40
CA VAL A 20 35.79 -13.16 29.24
C VAL A 20 34.53 -12.36 29.59
N LEU A 21 33.68 -12.86 30.50
CA LEU A 21 32.43 -12.23 30.90
C LEU A 21 32.53 -11.79 32.35
N THR A 22 32.64 -10.48 32.56
CA THR A 22 32.70 -9.90 33.90
C THR A 22 31.30 -9.56 34.42
N ARG A 23 31.15 -9.40 35.74
CA ARG A 23 29.90 -8.92 36.35
C ARG A 23 29.50 -7.53 35.84
N LYS A 24 30.44 -6.73 35.35
CA LYS A 24 30.15 -5.41 34.76
C LYS A 24 29.44 -5.59 33.42
N ASP A 25 29.97 -6.47 32.58
CA ASP A 25 29.40 -6.77 31.26
C ASP A 25 28.00 -7.38 31.38
N LEU A 26 27.78 -8.26 32.37
CA LEU A 26 26.45 -8.82 32.64
C LEU A 26 25.44 -7.79 33.17
N LYS A 27 25.92 -6.70 33.80
CA LYS A 27 25.04 -5.67 34.38
C LYS A 27 24.46 -4.77 33.30
N THR A 28 25.22 -4.51 32.24
CA THR A 28 24.77 -3.67 31.10
C THR A 28 24.27 -4.50 29.94
N PHE A 29 24.48 -5.82 29.94
CA PHE A 29 24.13 -6.73 28.83
C PHE A 29 22.73 -6.49 28.24
N HIS A 30 21.71 -6.33 29.08
CA HIS A 30 20.34 -6.09 28.57
C HIS A 30 20.17 -4.70 27.95
N GLN A 31 20.91 -3.69 28.39
CA GLN A 31 20.89 -2.36 27.74
C GLN A 31 21.69 -2.40 26.44
N ASP A 32 22.88 -3.01 26.47
CA ASP A 32 23.77 -3.10 25.32
C ASP A 32 23.14 -3.94 24.20
N LEU A 33 22.46 -5.03 24.54
CA LEU A 33 21.73 -5.87 23.58
C LEU A 33 20.48 -5.15 23.04
N ASP A 34 19.80 -4.35 23.86
CA ASP A 34 18.62 -3.58 23.43
C ASP A 34 19.01 -2.50 22.41
N GLU A 35 20.08 -1.74 22.69
CA GLU A 35 20.65 -0.78 21.76
C GLU A 35 21.11 -1.45 20.45
N PHE A 36 21.80 -2.59 20.56
CA PHE A 36 22.27 -3.33 19.40
C PHE A 36 21.12 -3.81 18.50
N LEU A 37 20.08 -4.43 19.08
CA LEU A 37 18.95 -4.95 18.31
C LEU A 37 18.08 -3.85 17.70
N LYS A 38 17.87 -2.73 18.42
CA LYS A 38 17.20 -1.55 17.87
C LYS A 38 17.95 -0.96 16.67
N LYS A 39 19.29 -1.04 16.68
CA LYS A 39 20.12 -0.55 15.57
C LYS A 39 20.14 -1.49 14.38
N GLU A 40 20.30 -2.80 14.61
CA GLU A 40 20.51 -3.77 13.53
C GLU A 40 19.21 -4.25 12.87
N ILE A 41 18.11 -4.31 13.62
CA ILE A 41 16.81 -4.81 13.12
C ILE A 41 15.61 -3.93 13.52
N PRO A 42 15.64 -2.61 13.27
CA PRO A 42 14.60 -1.67 13.70
C PRO A 42 13.21 -1.98 13.13
N GLN A 43 13.12 -2.59 11.95
CA GLN A 43 11.83 -2.97 11.35
C GLN A 43 11.06 -4.03 12.17
N ILE A 44 11.77 -4.93 12.86
CA ILE A 44 11.19 -6.05 13.62
C ILE A 44 11.20 -5.74 15.12
N TYR A 45 12.22 -5.03 15.59
CA TYR A 45 12.52 -4.87 17.01
C TYR A 45 12.23 -3.46 17.50
N LYS A 46 10.95 -3.16 17.76
CA LYS A 46 10.47 -1.80 18.04
C LYS A 46 10.27 -1.50 19.53
N GLU A 47 9.80 -2.46 20.30
CA GLU A 47 9.38 -2.25 21.70
C GLU A 47 10.55 -2.40 22.70
N GLY A 48 11.69 -2.99 22.27
CA GLY A 48 12.88 -3.24 23.10
C GLY A 48 13.01 -4.66 23.68
N ILE A 49 14.01 -4.94 24.52
CA ILE A 49 14.11 -6.22 25.29
C ILE A 49 13.13 -6.19 26.45
N LEU A 50 13.04 -5.03 27.08
CA LEU A 50 12.10 -4.74 28.15
C LEU A 50 10.87 -4.06 27.55
N ASN A 51 10.02 -4.84 26.86
CA ASN A 51 8.82 -4.37 26.12
C ASN A 51 7.68 -3.84 27.01
N ASP A 52 7.97 -3.18 28.13
CA ASP A 52 7.01 -2.83 29.21
C ASP A 52 6.15 -4.00 29.75
N LYS A 53 6.32 -5.22 29.19
CA LYS A 53 5.63 -6.47 29.51
C LYS A 53 6.49 -7.43 30.32
N THR A 54 7.82 -7.28 30.27
CA THR A 54 8.72 -7.91 31.23
C THR A 54 8.66 -7.13 32.52
N ILE A 55 7.76 -7.55 33.38
CA ILE A 55 7.62 -7.03 34.73
C ILE A 55 8.78 -7.58 35.55
N GLY A 56 9.62 -6.69 36.08
CA GLY A 56 10.47 -7.04 37.22
C GLY A 56 9.54 -7.32 38.40
N VAL A 57 9.39 -8.59 38.77
CA VAL A 57 8.50 -8.98 39.86
C VAL A 57 9.34 -9.07 41.14
N ASP A 58 9.38 -7.96 41.87
CA ASP A 58 10.13 -7.87 43.14
C ASP A 58 9.44 -8.68 44.25
N THR A 59 8.12 -8.92 44.15
CA THR A 59 7.36 -9.71 45.13
C THR A 59 6.27 -10.60 44.52
N VAL A 60 5.90 -11.66 45.27
CA VAL A 60 4.82 -12.61 44.93
C VAL A 60 3.45 -11.92 44.78
N LYS A 61 3.24 -10.77 45.42
CA LYS A 61 2.00 -10.00 45.33
C LYS A 61 1.80 -9.41 43.94
N ASP A 62 2.88 -8.94 43.32
CA ASP A 62 2.84 -8.39 41.96
C ASP A 62 2.56 -9.51 40.95
N LEU A 63 3.16 -10.70 41.12
CA LEU A 63 2.84 -11.89 40.30
C LEU A 63 1.35 -12.23 40.31
N LYS A 64 0.69 -12.20 41.48
CA LYS A 64 -0.75 -12.45 41.58
C LYS A 64 -1.57 -11.41 40.83
N ARG A 65 -1.22 -10.12 40.97
CA ARG A 65 -1.91 -9.03 40.28
C ARG A 65 -1.81 -9.17 38.76
N TYR A 66 -0.61 -9.47 38.23
CA TYR A 66 -0.44 -9.68 36.79
C TYR A 66 -1.13 -10.95 36.30
N SER A 67 -1.15 -12.02 37.09
CA SER A 67 -1.93 -13.22 36.77
C SER A 67 -3.42 -12.91 36.64
N GLU A 68 -3.97 -12.07 37.52
CA GLU A 68 -5.37 -11.62 37.45
C GLU A 68 -5.62 -10.74 36.21
N GLU A 69 -4.66 -9.89 35.85
CA GLU A 69 -4.77 -8.99 34.69
C GLU A 69 -4.68 -9.76 33.37
N ILE A 70 -3.78 -10.74 33.27
CA ILE A 70 -3.70 -11.68 32.15
C ILE A 70 -4.99 -12.49 32.03
N GLN A 71 -5.54 -12.96 33.15
CA GLN A 71 -6.80 -13.69 33.14
C GLN A 71 -7.95 -12.81 32.62
N LYS A 72 -8.05 -11.56 33.06
CA LYS A 72 -9.03 -10.60 32.54
C LYS A 72 -8.87 -10.35 31.04
N GLN A 73 -7.64 -10.17 30.56
CA GLN A 73 -7.37 -9.99 29.13
C GLN A 73 -7.78 -11.22 28.32
N LYS A 74 -7.50 -12.42 28.85
CA LYS A 74 -7.93 -13.68 28.24
C LYS A 74 -9.45 -13.77 28.17
N ASP A 75 -10.16 -13.45 29.25
CA ASP A 75 -11.62 -13.50 29.29
C ASP A 75 -12.26 -12.50 28.30
N VAL A 76 -11.66 -11.30 28.17
CA VAL A 76 -12.08 -10.30 27.16
C VAL A 76 -11.87 -10.84 25.74
N MET A 77 -10.71 -11.41 25.46
CA MET A 77 -10.39 -11.97 24.15
C MET A 77 -11.31 -13.16 23.80
N ASP A 78 -11.59 -14.04 24.76
CA ASP A 78 -12.54 -15.15 24.60
C ASP A 78 -13.96 -14.63 24.32
N ALA A 79 -14.36 -13.52 24.94
CA ALA A 79 -15.64 -12.88 24.66
C ALA A 79 -15.70 -12.27 23.25
N GLU A 80 -14.64 -11.59 22.80
CA GLU A 80 -14.54 -11.04 21.44
C GLU A 80 -14.58 -12.12 20.37
N VAL A 81 -13.87 -13.24 20.58
CA VAL A 81 -13.91 -14.40 19.68
C VAL A 81 -15.33 -14.93 19.56
N LYS A 82 -16.04 -15.13 20.68
CA LYS A 82 -17.45 -15.58 20.67
C LYS A 82 -18.41 -14.60 19.98
N VAL A 83 -18.10 -13.31 19.96
CA VAL A 83 -18.91 -12.31 19.22
C VAL A 83 -18.66 -12.47 17.72
N LYS A 84 -17.39 -12.59 17.31
CA LYS A 84 -17.03 -12.80 15.89
C LYS A 84 -17.56 -14.13 15.34
N GLU A 85 -17.53 -15.20 16.13
CA GLU A 85 -18.12 -16.50 15.76
C GLU A 85 -19.61 -16.35 15.47
N ARG A 86 -20.36 -15.68 16.35
CA ARG A 86 -21.80 -15.42 16.14
C ARG A 86 -22.07 -14.54 14.93
N GLU A 87 -21.21 -13.55 14.66
CA GLU A 87 -21.32 -12.71 13.46
C GLU A 87 -21.09 -13.52 12.19
N LEU A 88 -20.09 -14.42 12.18
CA LEU A 88 -19.83 -15.33 11.07
C LEU A 88 -20.98 -16.32 10.85
N GLU A 89 -21.52 -16.91 11.91
CA GLU A 89 -22.71 -17.77 11.83
C GLU A 89 -23.90 -17.01 11.25
N GLY A 90 -24.11 -15.75 11.67
CA GLY A 90 -25.16 -14.89 11.12
C GLY A 90 -24.96 -14.61 9.62
N LYS A 91 -23.72 -14.35 9.19
CA LYS A 91 -23.39 -14.16 7.77
C LYS A 91 -23.64 -15.44 6.96
N ILE A 92 -23.23 -16.60 7.47
CA ILE A 92 -23.49 -17.90 6.83
C ILE A 92 -25.00 -18.13 6.67
N GLN A 93 -25.78 -17.91 7.73
CA GLN A 93 -27.24 -18.05 7.66
C GLN A 93 -27.89 -17.07 6.67
N SER A 94 -27.36 -15.84 6.55
CA SER A 94 -27.86 -14.89 5.54
C SER A 94 -27.55 -15.34 4.12
N LEU A 95 -26.34 -15.87 3.88
CA LEU A 95 -25.92 -16.41 2.59
C LEU A 95 -26.73 -17.65 2.22
N ASP A 96 -27.02 -18.54 3.17
CA ASP A 96 -27.87 -19.71 2.94
C ASP A 96 -29.29 -19.29 2.54
N LYS A 97 -29.86 -18.27 3.20
CA LYS A 97 -31.19 -17.74 2.83
C LYS A 97 -31.19 -17.12 1.43
N GLU A 98 -30.15 -16.38 1.08
CA GLU A 98 -30.01 -15.78 -0.26
C GLU A 98 -29.79 -16.85 -1.34
N LEU A 99 -29.04 -17.90 -1.01
CA LEU A 99 -28.87 -19.05 -1.89
C LEU A 99 -30.20 -19.77 -2.13
N GLU A 100 -30.97 -20.01 -1.06
CA GLU A 100 -32.30 -20.61 -1.18
C GLU A 100 -33.29 -19.72 -1.94
N SER A 101 -33.26 -18.39 -1.77
CA SER A 101 -34.10 -17.50 -2.57
C SER A 101 -33.73 -17.58 -4.06
N LYS A 102 -32.44 -17.57 -4.40
CA LYS A 102 -31.97 -17.72 -5.78
C LYS A 102 -32.29 -19.09 -6.38
N LYS A 103 -32.20 -20.18 -5.60
CA LYS A 103 -32.66 -21.50 -6.03
C LYS A 103 -34.16 -21.52 -6.32
N ASN A 104 -34.97 -20.89 -5.48
CA ASN A 104 -36.40 -20.78 -5.69
C ASN A 104 -36.75 -19.93 -6.92
N GLU A 105 -36.04 -18.83 -7.14
CA GLU A 105 -36.15 -18.04 -8.38
C GLU A 105 -35.82 -18.90 -9.62
N PHE A 106 -34.75 -19.68 -9.56
CA PHE A 106 -34.36 -20.60 -10.63
C PHE A 106 -35.41 -21.70 -10.87
N LEU A 107 -35.94 -22.30 -9.81
CA LEU A 107 -37.04 -23.27 -9.87
C LEU A 107 -38.28 -22.65 -10.51
N ASN A 108 -38.71 -21.47 -10.05
CA ASN A 108 -39.85 -20.75 -10.61
C ASN A 108 -39.66 -20.41 -12.09
N LEU A 109 -38.46 -20.00 -12.50
CA LEU A 109 -38.11 -19.76 -13.90
C LEU A 109 -38.17 -21.06 -14.71
N SER A 110 -37.67 -22.17 -14.15
CA SER A 110 -37.70 -23.48 -14.80
C SER A 110 -39.13 -24.05 -14.93
N GLU A 111 -40.00 -23.81 -13.95
CA GLU A 111 -41.40 -24.23 -13.95
C GLU A 111 -42.28 -23.35 -14.85
N ALA A 112 -41.96 -22.05 -14.96
CA ALA A 112 -42.61 -21.12 -15.87
C ALA A 112 -42.36 -21.47 -17.35
N LEU A 113 -41.30 -22.23 -17.63
CA LEU A 113 -41.04 -22.75 -18.96
C LEU A 113 -41.99 -23.93 -19.25
N PRO A 114 -42.86 -23.84 -20.27
CA PRO A 114 -43.74 -24.93 -20.60
C PRO A 114 -42.94 -26.11 -21.14
N SER A 115 -43.10 -27.28 -20.53
CA SER A 115 -42.49 -28.55 -20.98
C SER A 115 -42.92 -28.96 -22.40
N LYS A 116 -44.05 -28.43 -22.89
CA LYS A 116 -44.50 -28.49 -24.28
C LYS A 116 -45.07 -27.14 -24.72
N ILE A 117 -44.56 -26.59 -25.82
CA ILE A 117 -45.08 -25.34 -26.41
C ILE A 117 -46.31 -25.69 -27.27
N ASN A 118 -47.50 -25.42 -26.73
CA ASN A 118 -48.74 -25.50 -27.50
C ASN A 118 -48.97 -24.17 -28.25
N ILE A 119 -48.90 -24.22 -29.57
CA ILE A 119 -49.10 -23.07 -30.46
C ILE A 119 -50.58 -22.98 -30.84
N LYS A 120 -51.23 -21.85 -30.54
CA LYS A 120 -52.59 -21.58 -31.02
C LYS A 120 -52.54 -21.13 -32.48
N VAL A 121 -53.05 -21.97 -33.36
CA VAL A 121 -53.16 -21.70 -34.80
C VAL A 121 -54.56 -21.19 -35.14
N LYS A 122 -54.66 -20.16 -35.98
CA LYS A 122 -55.92 -19.60 -36.49
C LYS A 122 -56.51 -20.44 -37.63
N GLY A 123 -55.71 -21.31 -38.25
CA GLY A 123 -56.10 -22.16 -39.36
C GLY A 123 -54.91 -22.50 -40.25
N LYS A 124 -55.18 -23.09 -41.41
CA LYS A 124 -54.18 -23.31 -42.45
C LYS A 124 -54.32 -22.28 -43.55
N GLU A 125 -53.20 -21.84 -44.10
CA GLU A 125 -53.19 -20.98 -45.28
C GLU A 125 -53.73 -21.77 -46.48
N LYS A 126 -54.54 -21.07 -47.28
CA LYS A 126 -55.13 -21.59 -48.50
C LYS A 126 -54.67 -20.74 -49.67
N LYS A 127 -54.15 -21.39 -50.71
CA LYS A 127 -53.79 -20.75 -51.96
C LYS A 127 -54.94 -20.92 -52.93
N THR A 128 -55.44 -19.80 -53.45
CA THR A 128 -56.40 -19.78 -54.55
C THR A 128 -55.66 -19.60 -55.86
N GLU A 129 -55.74 -20.59 -56.73
CA GLU A 129 -55.25 -20.49 -58.10
C GLU A 129 -56.44 -20.47 -59.06
N VAL A 130 -56.44 -19.52 -59.99
CA VAL A 130 -57.47 -19.39 -61.01
C VAL A 130 -57.05 -20.20 -62.22
N VAL A 131 -57.63 -21.39 -62.38
CA VAL A 131 -57.34 -22.29 -63.50
C VAL A 131 -58.36 -22.03 -64.62
N LYS A 132 -57.88 -21.88 -65.86
CA LYS A 132 -58.76 -21.70 -67.03
C LYS A 132 -59.28 -23.06 -67.49
N THR A 133 -60.59 -23.28 -67.36
CA THR A 133 -61.27 -24.52 -67.74
C THR A 133 -61.96 -24.42 -69.12
N GLY A 134 -61.67 -23.38 -69.92
CA GLY A 134 -62.16 -23.21 -71.31
C GLY A 134 -62.01 -21.79 -71.88
N PHE A 135 -62.47 -21.56 -73.13
CA PHE A 135 -62.23 -20.33 -73.92
C PHE A 135 -62.82 -19.03 -73.34
N LEU A 136 -63.67 -19.10 -72.31
CA LEU A 136 -64.29 -17.94 -71.63
C LEU A 136 -64.60 -18.19 -70.14
N LYS A 137 -64.12 -19.29 -69.54
CA LYS A 137 -64.44 -19.65 -68.13
C LYS A 137 -63.16 -19.96 -67.35
N SER A 138 -63.08 -19.40 -66.15
CA SER A 138 -62.06 -19.71 -65.17
C SER A 138 -62.69 -20.19 -63.87
N GLU A 139 -62.09 -21.20 -63.26
CA GLU A 139 -62.51 -21.77 -61.98
C GLU A 139 -61.46 -21.48 -60.92
N THR A 140 -61.90 -21.15 -59.71
CA THR A 140 -60.98 -20.85 -58.60
C THR A 140 -60.80 -22.12 -57.79
N VAL A 141 -59.61 -22.72 -57.86
CA VAL A 141 -59.26 -23.90 -57.06
C VAL A 141 -58.57 -23.44 -55.80
N THR A 142 -59.11 -23.80 -54.63
CA THR A 142 -58.50 -23.53 -53.32
C THR A 142 -57.75 -24.76 -52.85
N THR A 143 -56.44 -24.68 -52.68
CA THR A 143 -55.61 -25.75 -52.09
C THR A 143 -55.03 -25.29 -50.75
N GLU A 144 -55.02 -26.18 -49.74
CA GLU A 144 -54.33 -25.89 -48.47
C GLU A 144 -52.81 -25.95 -48.71
N THR A 145 -52.08 -24.91 -48.31
CA THR A 145 -50.62 -24.81 -48.55
C THR A 145 -49.78 -25.59 -47.55
N GLY A 146 -50.40 -26.20 -46.53
CA GLY A 146 -49.71 -26.88 -45.43
C GLY A 146 -49.14 -25.94 -44.36
N ASN A 147 -49.15 -24.62 -44.60
CA ASN A 147 -48.68 -23.62 -43.63
C ASN A 147 -49.74 -23.31 -42.58
N TRP A 148 -49.32 -23.20 -41.33
CA TRP A 148 -50.18 -22.81 -40.22
C TRP A 148 -50.18 -21.30 -40.00
N ILE A 149 -51.37 -20.70 -39.87
CA ILE A 149 -51.52 -19.27 -39.58
C ILE A 149 -51.46 -19.08 -38.06
N VAL A 150 -50.46 -18.34 -37.60
CA VAL A 150 -50.28 -17.99 -36.18
C VAL A 150 -50.48 -16.48 -36.01
N SER A 151 -51.11 -16.05 -34.92
CA SER A 151 -51.21 -14.62 -34.61
C SER A 151 -49.88 -14.04 -34.11
N ASP A 152 -49.63 -12.77 -34.42
CA ASP A 152 -48.47 -12.02 -33.92
C ASP A 152 -48.32 -12.09 -32.40
N SER A 153 -49.42 -12.08 -31.64
CA SER A 153 -49.40 -12.22 -30.18
C SER A 153 -48.84 -13.57 -29.70
N GLU A 154 -49.14 -14.66 -30.41
CA GLU A 154 -48.63 -15.99 -30.10
C GLU A 154 -47.17 -16.13 -30.53
N MET A 155 -46.78 -15.53 -31.67
CA MET A 155 -45.37 -15.47 -32.07
C MET A 155 -44.52 -14.67 -31.06
N ARG A 156 -45.01 -13.52 -30.59
CA ARG A 156 -44.33 -12.73 -29.53
C ARG A 156 -44.23 -13.51 -28.23
N ARG A 157 -45.29 -14.24 -27.85
CA ARG A 157 -45.26 -15.12 -26.68
C ARG A 157 -44.21 -16.21 -26.81
N MET A 158 -44.12 -16.87 -27.97
CA MET A 158 -43.08 -17.88 -28.24
C MET A 158 -41.67 -17.31 -28.19
N GLN A 159 -41.46 -16.13 -28.78
CA GLN A 159 -40.15 -15.46 -28.73
C GLN A 159 -39.71 -15.19 -27.29
N LYS A 160 -40.62 -14.73 -26.43
CA LYS A 160 -40.32 -14.50 -25.02
C LYS A 160 -39.96 -15.80 -24.28
N VAL A 161 -40.73 -16.86 -24.48
CA VAL A 161 -40.44 -18.16 -23.85
C VAL A 161 -39.09 -18.71 -24.30
N LEU A 162 -38.74 -18.55 -25.59
CA LEU A 162 -37.44 -18.97 -26.12
C LEU A 162 -36.28 -18.13 -25.57
N SER A 163 -36.46 -16.81 -25.41
CA SER A 163 -35.42 -15.95 -24.81
C SER A 163 -35.17 -16.32 -23.35
N ASP A 164 -36.24 -16.53 -22.59
CA ASP A 164 -36.17 -16.86 -21.16
C ASP A 164 -35.51 -18.24 -20.97
N ALA A 165 -35.85 -19.22 -21.82
CA ALA A 165 -35.22 -20.55 -21.82
C ALA A 165 -33.73 -20.51 -22.17
N ASN A 166 -33.35 -19.74 -23.18
CA ASN A 166 -31.94 -19.57 -23.55
C ASN A 166 -31.15 -18.91 -22.41
N PHE A 167 -31.70 -17.87 -21.78
CA PHE A 167 -31.07 -17.21 -20.65
C PHE A 167 -30.80 -18.17 -19.50
N VAL A 168 -31.80 -18.97 -19.09
CA VAL A 168 -31.65 -19.97 -18.02
C VAL A 168 -30.57 -21.02 -18.37
N LYS A 169 -30.53 -21.46 -19.63
CA LYS A 169 -29.52 -22.41 -20.09
C LYS A 169 -28.11 -21.82 -20.05
N GLU A 170 -27.92 -20.61 -20.55
CA GLU A 170 -26.63 -19.91 -20.55
C GLU A 170 -26.14 -19.66 -19.12
N ASP A 171 -27.05 -19.27 -18.22
CA ASP A 171 -26.76 -19.04 -16.81
C ASP A 171 -26.28 -20.32 -16.10
N TYR A 172 -26.97 -21.43 -16.35
CA TYR A 172 -26.62 -22.74 -15.83
C TYR A 172 -25.29 -23.26 -16.39
N GLU A 173 -25.05 -23.12 -17.69
CA GLU A 173 -23.76 -23.48 -18.31
C GLU A 173 -22.60 -22.65 -17.74
N ARG A 174 -22.83 -21.36 -17.45
CA ARG A 174 -21.84 -20.51 -16.77
C ARG A 174 -21.54 -21.05 -15.37
N LEU A 175 -22.57 -21.32 -14.57
CA LEU A 175 -22.42 -21.84 -13.21
C LEU A 175 -21.72 -23.21 -13.17
N GLN A 176 -21.94 -24.09 -14.16
CA GLN A 176 -21.22 -25.36 -14.25
C GLN A 176 -19.75 -25.22 -14.64
N ARG A 177 -19.41 -24.23 -15.47
CA ARG A 177 -18.04 -24.02 -15.96
C ARG A 177 -17.18 -23.22 -14.97
N THR A 178 -17.80 -22.35 -14.19
CA THR A 178 -17.09 -21.50 -13.23
C THR A 178 -16.93 -22.22 -11.90
N ASP A 179 -15.68 -22.56 -11.55
CA ASP A 179 -15.32 -22.92 -10.18
C ASP A 179 -15.24 -21.64 -9.33
N LEU A 180 -16.39 -21.18 -8.84
CA LEU A 180 -16.52 -19.96 -8.04
C LEU A 180 -15.62 -19.98 -6.79
N VAL A 181 -15.31 -21.17 -6.26
CA VAL A 181 -14.41 -21.32 -5.12
C VAL A 181 -12.98 -20.97 -5.53
N LYS A 182 -12.54 -21.45 -6.70
CA LYS A 182 -11.24 -21.10 -7.26
C LYS A 182 -11.12 -19.62 -7.58
N GLU A 183 -12.13 -19.01 -8.20
CA GLU A 183 -12.12 -17.58 -8.53
C GLU A 183 -12.08 -16.70 -7.27
N ASN A 184 -12.87 -17.03 -6.24
CA ASN A 184 -12.80 -16.32 -4.95
C ASN A 184 -11.43 -16.47 -4.28
N LYS A 185 -10.82 -17.65 -4.37
CA LYS A 185 -9.47 -17.87 -3.84
C LYS A 185 -8.45 -16.99 -4.58
N GLU A 186 -8.48 -16.96 -5.91
CA GLU A 186 -7.59 -16.10 -6.70
C GLU A 186 -7.81 -14.62 -6.40
N LEU A 187 -9.04 -14.19 -6.15
CA LEU A 187 -9.34 -12.82 -5.73
C LEU A 187 -8.75 -12.51 -4.36
N HIS A 188 -8.88 -13.41 -3.39
CA HIS A 188 -8.24 -13.26 -2.07
C HIS A 188 -6.71 -13.17 -2.19
N ASP A 189 -6.08 -14.07 -2.94
CA ASP A 189 -4.63 -14.07 -3.15
C ASP A 189 -4.16 -12.73 -3.77
N ARG A 190 -4.92 -12.19 -4.72
CA ARG A 190 -4.64 -10.87 -5.32
C ARG A 190 -4.78 -9.73 -4.31
N VAL A 191 -5.84 -9.74 -3.49
CA VAL A 191 -6.07 -8.73 -2.45
C VAL A 191 -4.93 -8.73 -1.44
N ASP A 192 -4.49 -9.91 -0.99
CA ASP A 192 -3.38 -10.04 -0.06
C ASP A 192 -2.07 -9.52 -0.67
N SER A 193 -1.77 -9.89 -1.93
CA SER A 193 -0.60 -9.38 -2.64
C SER A 193 -0.59 -7.86 -2.80
N LEU A 194 -1.78 -7.26 -3.00
CA LEU A 194 -1.94 -5.82 -3.13
C LEU A 194 -1.76 -5.11 -1.79
N ALA A 195 -2.26 -5.70 -0.70
CA ALA A 195 -2.07 -5.19 0.66
C ALA A 195 -0.58 -5.19 1.04
N ASP A 196 0.15 -6.28 0.75
CA ASP A 196 1.59 -6.37 0.97
C ASP A 196 2.36 -5.30 0.17
N GLY A 197 2.01 -5.13 -1.10
CA GLY A 197 2.58 -4.09 -1.96
C GLY A 197 2.33 -2.68 -1.42
N TYR A 198 1.12 -2.43 -0.90
CA TYR A 198 0.75 -1.14 -0.31
C TYR A 198 1.54 -0.84 0.97
N VAL A 199 1.69 -1.82 1.86
CA VAL A 199 2.50 -1.68 3.08
C VAL A 199 3.96 -1.40 2.73
N LYS A 200 4.53 -2.10 1.74
CA LYS A 200 5.89 -1.86 1.28
C LYS A 200 6.08 -0.44 0.75
N ALA A 201 5.16 0.04 -0.09
CA ALA A 201 5.22 1.39 -0.62
C ALA A 201 5.10 2.47 0.47
N ILE A 202 4.28 2.25 1.50
CA ILE A 202 4.18 3.15 2.65
C ILE A 202 5.50 3.23 3.40
N ASN A 203 6.14 2.09 3.67
CA ASN A 203 7.41 2.04 4.39
C ASN A 203 8.51 2.77 3.59
N GLU A 204 8.63 2.47 2.30
CA GLU A 204 9.60 3.14 1.42
C GLU A 204 9.39 4.66 1.37
N ASN A 205 8.14 5.11 1.33
CA ASN A 205 7.83 6.53 1.28
C ASN A 205 8.11 7.23 2.62
N THR A 206 7.92 6.51 3.73
CA THR A 206 8.25 6.98 5.08
C THR A 206 9.77 7.15 5.22
N ASP A 207 10.55 6.15 4.81
CA ASP A 207 12.02 6.21 4.82
C ASP A 207 12.55 7.36 3.95
N LEU A 208 11.97 7.56 2.76
CA LEU A 208 12.32 8.68 1.89
C LEU A 208 11.96 10.04 2.49
N TYR A 209 10.85 10.12 3.22
CA TYR A 209 10.44 11.34 3.92
C TYR A 209 11.44 11.69 5.03
N GLU A 210 11.87 10.70 5.82
CA GLU A 210 12.87 10.87 6.86
C GLU A 210 14.22 11.33 6.31
N LYS A 211 14.74 10.64 5.28
CA LYS A 211 15.97 11.03 4.59
C LYS A 211 15.89 12.46 4.04
N ASN A 212 14.76 12.83 3.43
CA ASN A 212 14.56 14.21 2.95
C ASN A 212 14.56 15.23 4.09
N ARG A 213 14.00 14.87 5.24
CA ARG A 213 13.99 15.74 6.42
C ARG A 213 15.40 15.95 6.97
N GLU A 214 16.20 14.89 7.04
CA GLU A 214 17.60 14.97 7.46
C GLU A 214 18.44 15.84 6.52
N LEU A 215 18.36 15.59 5.22
CA LEU A 215 19.04 16.41 4.21
C LEU A 215 18.64 17.89 4.31
N ARG A 216 17.37 18.19 4.58
CA ARG A 216 16.92 19.58 4.80
C ARG A 216 17.55 20.22 6.04
N LYS A 217 17.72 19.47 7.13
CA LYS A 217 18.44 19.94 8.33
C LYS A 217 19.91 20.19 8.02
N GLU A 218 20.58 19.26 7.34
CA GLU A 218 21.98 19.40 6.94
C GLU A 218 22.20 20.63 6.04
N ILE A 219 21.36 20.80 5.01
CA ILE A 219 21.40 21.97 4.13
C ILE A 219 21.21 23.26 4.95
N SER A 220 20.33 23.26 5.94
CA SER A 220 20.09 24.43 6.79
C SER A 220 21.30 24.75 7.68
N SER A 221 21.92 23.72 8.28
CA SER A 221 23.16 23.86 9.06
C SER A 221 24.31 24.36 8.19
N LEU A 222 24.47 23.81 6.98
CA LEU A 222 25.51 24.21 6.06
C LEU A 222 25.33 25.66 5.61
N LYS A 223 24.09 26.08 5.32
CA LYS A 223 23.77 27.48 5.03
C LYS A 223 24.13 28.42 6.19
N ALA A 224 23.88 28.00 7.43
CA ALA A 224 24.28 28.77 8.62
C ALA A 224 25.81 28.90 8.70
N HIS A 225 26.54 27.79 8.59
CA HIS A 225 28.01 27.81 8.61
C HIS A 225 28.61 28.67 7.50
N VAL A 226 28.06 28.60 6.28
CA VAL A 226 28.50 29.44 5.16
C VAL A 226 28.24 30.92 5.44
N LYS A 227 27.11 31.26 6.07
CA LYS A 227 26.80 32.64 6.47
C LYS A 227 27.79 33.16 7.51
N ASP A 228 28.10 32.36 8.53
CA ASP A 228 29.04 32.74 9.58
C ASP A 228 30.46 32.90 9.04
N LEU A 229 30.90 31.96 8.19
CA LEU A 229 32.18 32.06 7.51
C LEU A 229 32.29 33.33 6.65
N LYS A 230 31.21 33.70 5.97
CA LYS A 230 31.14 34.92 5.17
C LYS A 230 31.28 36.19 6.03
N GLU A 231 30.67 36.23 7.21
CA GLU A 231 30.83 37.36 8.15
C GLU A 231 32.25 37.38 8.74
N ASN A 232 32.82 36.23 9.09
CA ASN A 232 34.21 36.15 9.57
C ASN A 232 35.20 36.68 8.52
N VAL A 233 35.04 36.32 7.24
CA VAL A 233 35.86 36.85 6.14
C VAL A 233 35.71 38.36 6.02
N LYS A 234 34.51 38.90 6.20
CA LYS A 234 34.26 40.35 6.16
C LYS A 234 34.92 41.08 7.33
N VAL A 235 34.82 40.55 8.55
CA VAL A 235 35.53 41.09 9.73
C VAL A 235 37.03 41.06 9.51
N LEU A 236 37.55 39.94 9.00
CA LEU A 236 38.97 39.80 8.66
C LEU A 236 39.40 40.83 7.60
N TYR A 237 38.59 41.06 6.56
CA TYR A 237 38.85 42.10 5.57
C TYR A 237 39.00 43.48 6.24
N HIS A 238 38.05 43.87 7.10
CA HIS A 238 38.09 45.19 7.76
C HIS A 238 39.28 45.34 8.71
N ASN A 239 39.58 44.30 9.50
CA ASN A 239 40.73 44.31 10.42
C ASN A 239 42.06 44.36 9.66
N THR A 240 42.24 43.51 8.66
CA THR A 240 43.48 43.47 7.86
C THR A 240 43.68 44.77 7.09
N LYS A 241 42.61 45.38 6.56
CA LYS A 241 42.67 46.72 5.94
C LYS A 241 43.09 47.79 6.95
N LYS A 242 42.53 47.77 8.16
CA LYS A 242 42.86 48.72 9.22
C LYS A 242 44.33 48.60 9.66
N VAL A 243 44.83 47.37 9.79
CA VAL A 243 46.20 47.08 10.23
C VAL A 243 47.23 47.38 9.14
N LEU A 244 46.96 46.95 7.89
CA LEU A 244 47.92 47.09 6.79
C LEU A 244 47.86 48.45 6.07
N GLY A 245 46.81 49.24 6.29
CA GLY A 245 46.67 50.59 5.73
C GLY A 245 46.88 50.61 4.21
N GLU A 246 47.88 51.35 3.74
CA GLU A 246 48.19 51.48 2.32
C GLU A 246 48.72 50.19 1.68
N HIS A 247 49.47 49.38 2.45
CA HIS A 247 49.99 48.08 2.00
C HIS A 247 48.87 47.05 1.74
N PHE A 248 47.66 47.30 2.23
CA PHE A 248 46.50 46.46 1.97
C PHE A 248 46.16 46.34 0.48
N LYS A 249 46.43 47.38 -0.33
CA LYS A 249 46.15 47.36 -1.78
C LYS A 249 46.97 46.28 -2.49
N ALA A 250 48.26 46.17 -2.16
CA ALA A 250 49.15 45.17 -2.72
C ALA A 250 48.78 43.76 -2.23
N PHE A 251 48.55 43.61 -0.92
CA PHE A 251 48.09 42.34 -0.34
C PHE A 251 46.80 41.84 -1.00
N ARG A 252 45.80 42.72 -1.20
CA ARG A 252 44.54 42.33 -1.85
C ARG A 252 44.75 41.93 -3.31
N GLY A 253 45.65 42.59 -4.03
CA GLY A 253 46.01 42.22 -5.40
C GLY A 253 46.57 40.79 -5.47
N LEU A 254 47.45 40.43 -4.54
CA LEU A 254 48.00 39.09 -4.43
C LEU A 254 46.92 38.04 -4.11
N VAL A 255 46.08 38.31 -3.11
CA VAL A 255 44.96 37.42 -2.74
C VAL A 255 43.99 37.23 -3.90
N LYS A 256 43.69 38.29 -4.64
CA LYS A 256 42.79 38.21 -5.80
C LYS A 256 43.38 37.34 -6.90
N ASN A 257 44.64 37.55 -7.27
CA ASN A 257 45.29 36.76 -8.32
C ASN A 257 45.33 35.27 -7.94
N GLU A 258 45.66 34.95 -6.68
CA GLU A 258 45.71 33.58 -6.17
C GLU A 258 44.33 32.88 -6.21
N LEU A 259 43.26 33.59 -5.85
CA LEU A 259 41.89 33.05 -5.88
C LEU A 259 41.35 32.92 -7.31
N ASP A 260 41.67 33.87 -8.20
CA ASP A 260 41.28 33.83 -9.61
C ASP A 260 41.96 32.65 -10.32
N ILE A 261 43.24 32.36 -10.02
CA ILE A 261 43.97 31.18 -10.52
C ILE A 261 43.29 29.88 -10.08
N LYS A 262 42.77 29.84 -8.85
CA LYS A 262 42.07 28.68 -8.29
C LYS A 262 40.60 28.61 -8.70
N GLY A 263 40.08 29.61 -9.43
CA GLY A 263 38.67 29.68 -9.82
C GLY A 263 37.69 29.76 -8.64
N VAL A 264 38.13 30.32 -7.50
CA VAL A 264 37.34 30.40 -6.27
C VAL A 264 36.71 31.78 -6.11
N ASP A 265 35.44 31.81 -5.69
CA ASP A 265 34.72 33.05 -5.41
C ASP A 265 35.45 33.92 -4.37
N ASN A 266 35.69 35.18 -4.75
CA ASN A 266 36.47 36.11 -3.95
C ASN A 266 35.58 37.01 -3.08
N GLN A 267 35.31 36.55 -1.86
CA GLN A 267 34.52 37.29 -0.88
C GLN A 267 35.21 38.60 -0.40
N PHE A 268 36.56 38.70 -0.47
CA PHE A 268 37.29 39.94 -0.19
C PHE A 268 36.98 41.03 -1.24
N ASP A 269 36.90 40.65 -2.51
CA ASP A 269 36.55 41.58 -3.61
C ASP A 269 35.08 42.00 -3.53
N CYS A 270 34.18 41.10 -3.11
CA CYS A 270 32.77 41.43 -2.86
C CYS A 270 32.60 42.50 -1.78
N GLU A 271 33.28 42.38 -0.64
CA GLU A 271 33.19 43.38 0.43
C GLU A 271 33.83 44.72 0.04
N TYR A 272 34.94 44.71 -0.71
CA TYR A 272 35.51 45.93 -1.27
C TYR A 272 34.55 46.66 -2.21
N LYS A 273 33.92 45.94 -3.14
CA LYS A 273 32.93 46.51 -4.07
C LYS A 273 31.74 47.12 -3.32
N LYS A 274 31.27 46.50 -2.23
CA LYS A 274 30.22 47.06 -1.37
C LYS A 274 30.67 48.34 -0.66
N GLU A 275 31.90 48.36 -0.15
CA GLU A 275 32.45 49.53 0.55
C GLU A 275 32.62 50.74 -0.39
N ILE A 276 33.13 50.54 -1.61
CA ILE A 276 33.17 51.60 -2.64
C ILE A 276 31.78 52.15 -2.90
N LYS A 277 30.79 51.27 -3.08
CA LYS A 277 29.41 51.70 -3.36
C LYS A 277 28.84 52.53 -2.20
N LYS A 278 29.11 52.15 -0.95
CA LYS A 278 28.73 52.93 0.23
C LYS A 278 29.41 54.31 0.25
N GLN A 279 30.72 54.38 0.01
CA GLN A 279 31.45 55.65 -0.03
C GLN A 279 30.97 56.59 -1.15
N ARG A 280 30.58 56.04 -2.31
CA ARG A 280 30.00 56.82 -3.41
C ARG A 280 28.60 57.37 -3.08
N GLY A 281 27.81 56.68 -2.25
CA GLY A 281 26.51 57.18 -1.78
C GLY A 281 26.62 58.43 -0.91
N TYR A 282 27.59 58.46 0.01
CA TYR A 282 27.83 59.63 0.88
C TYR A 282 28.35 60.87 0.14
N ASN A 283 29.03 60.69 -1.01
CA ASN A 283 29.51 61.79 -1.83
C ASN A 283 28.45 62.39 -2.77
N MET A 284 27.23 61.82 -2.81
CA MET A 284 26.10 62.31 -3.61
C MET A 284 25.05 63.05 -2.76
N GLU A 285 25.19 63.07 -1.44
CA GLU A 285 24.28 63.74 -0.47
C GLU A 285 24.89 65.04 0.12
N ARG A 286 25.89 65.63 -0.54
CA ARG A 286 26.48 66.93 -0.17
C ARG A 286 26.41 67.93 -1.30
#